data_AF-A0A660PV43-F1
#
_entry.id   AF-A0A660PV43-F1
#
_cell.length_a   1.000
_cell.length_b   1.000
_cell.length_c   1.000
_cell.angle_alpha   90.00
_cell.angle_beta   90.00
_cell.angle_gamma   90.00
#
_symmetry.space_group_name_H-M   'P 1'
#
loop_
_entity.id
_entity.type
_entity.pdbx_description
1 polymer ?
#
loop_
_entity_poly.entity_id
_entity_poly.type
_entity_poly.pdbx_seq_one_letter_code
_entity_poly.pdbx_strand_id
1 'polypeptide(L)'
;MKLNFSTGFALGVAVLAAVALTGCSSDSGAENSGFVARVVDTVAVAVAESLDNAAVTGATEDRKDLVGPPEQNTPAVDLAARVRDAGCDLPVVADMTAKGSLLYAVYDGGLLIYDLKTKDYTLTPVEEPLNVLVEHSGEIYAGGDCLYRIDGAGLVPEEAEFSGNINALASFGPSLMIGTTDGLFAKNILGLIALMEEVDVSALVSDETGLWVGTDGQGLFRWNGENFNKRYLSRDKSLFDHVTALAFNHDHLYLGTFDGLYVYDGGSWKTLTIDDGLPCAYVSSIDASEWVVYIGTTEGLVSYHNEELVPVKKLGDKMIVSVCATGRRIIAATALDGLILKSGPAVTTLAEPWQEKDHELAATVQ
;
A
#
# COMPACT_ATOMS: atom_id res chain seq x y z
N MET A 1 18.85 24.03 -39.46
CA MET A 1 17.96 24.15 -38.29
C MET A 1 18.84 23.92 -37.06
N LYS A 2 19.00 24.92 -36.19
CA LYS A 2 19.84 24.81 -34.98
C LYS A 2 19.10 23.95 -33.95
N LEU A 3 19.69 22.83 -33.55
CA LEU A 3 19.23 22.02 -32.41
C LEU A 3 19.85 22.62 -31.14
N ASN A 4 19.02 23.18 -30.27
CA ASN A 4 19.39 23.49 -28.89
C ASN A 4 19.27 22.19 -28.09
N PHE A 5 20.40 21.67 -27.63
CA PHE A 5 20.45 20.65 -26.58
C PHE A 5 20.15 21.34 -25.24
N SER A 6 19.18 20.83 -24.47
CA SER A 6 19.07 21.22 -23.05
C SER A 6 20.22 20.57 -22.30
N THR A 7 21.00 21.39 -21.61
CA THR A 7 22.29 21.09 -20.99
C THR A 7 22.21 20.27 -19.70
N GLY A 8 21.14 19.49 -19.49
CA GLY A 8 20.92 18.72 -18.26
C GLY A 8 21.65 17.37 -18.22
N PHE A 9 21.84 16.72 -19.36
CA PHE A 9 22.33 15.34 -19.40
C PHE A 9 23.86 15.21 -19.38
N ALA A 10 24.60 16.28 -19.75
CA ALA A 10 26.06 16.28 -19.78
C ALA A 10 26.71 16.65 -18.43
N LEU A 11 25.96 17.14 -17.44
CA LEU A 11 26.51 17.50 -16.14
C LEU A 11 26.49 16.33 -15.12
N GLY A 12 25.62 15.33 -15.30
CA GLY A 12 25.50 14.20 -14.36
C GLY A 12 26.68 13.22 -14.40
N VAL A 13 27.32 13.06 -15.56
CA VAL A 13 28.44 12.11 -15.73
C VAL A 13 29.79 12.72 -15.30
N ALA A 14 29.92 14.06 -15.29
CA ALA A 14 31.15 14.73 -14.82
C ALA A 14 31.27 14.74 -13.28
N VAL A 15 30.17 14.62 -12.54
CA VAL A 15 30.18 14.65 -11.08
C VAL A 15 30.68 13.33 -10.48
N LEU A 16 30.43 12.18 -11.13
CA LEU A 16 30.96 10.89 -10.65
C LEU A 16 32.47 10.71 -10.86
N ALA A 17 33.09 11.41 -11.82
CA ALA A 17 34.55 11.39 -11.98
C ALA A 17 35.29 12.30 -10.98
N ALA A 18 34.62 13.31 -10.40
CA ALA A 18 35.20 14.22 -9.42
C ALA A 18 35.11 13.72 -7.97
N VAL A 19 34.06 12.93 -7.65
CA VAL A 19 33.87 12.35 -6.32
C VAL A 19 34.82 11.17 -6.07
N ALA A 20 35.28 10.47 -7.11
CA ALA A 20 36.29 9.42 -6.99
C ALA A 20 37.75 9.91 -6.83
N LEU A 21 38.02 11.23 -6.96
CA LEU A 21 39.38 11.80 -6.89
C LEU A 21 39.64 12.67 -5.65
N THR A 22 38.68 12.87 -4.73
CA THR A 22 38.86 13.75 -3.56
C THR A 22 38.68 13.07 -2.20
N GLY A 23 38.52 11.76 -2.14
CA GLY A 23 38.35 11.05 -0.87
C GLY A 23 39.06 9.70 -0.83
N CYS A 24 40.40 9.70 -0.72
CA CYS A 24 41.18 8.72 0.03
C CYS A 24 42.68 9.05 -0.10
N SER A 25 43.17 9.88 0.81
CA SER A 25 44.57 9.88 1.22
C SER A 25 44.75 8.76 2.25
N SER A 26 45.87 8.06 2.17
CA SER A 26 46.39 6.97 3.02
C SER A 26 46.04 5.53 2.62
N ASP A 27 46.91 5.01 1.74
CA ASP A 27 47.56 3.69 1.78
C ASP A 27 46.86 2.54 2.51
N SER A 28 46.30 1.60 1.74
CA SER A 28 46.84 0.23 1.69
C SER A 28 46.37 -0.45 0.39
N GLY A 29 47.35 -0.98 -0.34
CA GLY A 29 47.19 -1.40 -1.72
C GLY A 29 46.81 -2.86 -1.93
N ALA A 30 46.34 -3.07 -3.17
CA ALA A 30 46.56 -4.24 -4.01
C ALA A 30 45.65 -5.47 -3.85
N GLU A 31 44.33 -5.32 -4.08
CA GLU A 31 43.49 -6.39 -4.66
C GLU A 31 42.38 -5.90 -5.64
N ASN A 32 42.43 -4.67 -6.18
CA ASN A 32 41.29 -4.11 -6.94
C ASN A 32 41.55 -3.73 -8.42
N SER A 33 42.65 -4.15 -9.03
CA SER A 33 42.93 -3.80 -10.44
C SER A 33 42.24 -4.66 -11.49
N GLY A 34 41.49 -5.71 -11.11
CA GLY A 34 40.77 -6.59 -12.04
C GLY A 34 39.29 -6.25 -12.27
N PHE A 35 38.66 -5.49 -11.37
CA PHE A 35 37.21 -5.22 -11.40
C PHE A 35 36.86 -4.01 -12.27
N VAL A 36 37.67 -2.95 -12.23
CA VAL A 36 37.40 -1.67 -12.92
C VAL A 36 37.52 -1.80 -14.44
N ALA A 37 38.39 -2.66 -14.96
CA ALA A 37 38.55 -2.87 -16.40
C ALA A 37 37.36 -3.62 -17.04
N ARG A 38 36.63 -4.44 -16.27
CA ARG A 38 35.47 -5.21 -16.78
C ARG A 38 34.18 -4.39 -16.88
N VAL A 39 34.05 -3.34 -16.09
CA VAL A 39 32.86 -2.47 -16.07
C VAL A 39 32.83 -1.52 -17.28
N VAL A 40 33.99 -1.09 -17.79
CA VAL A 40 34.08 -0.13 -18.90
C VAL A 40 33.73 -0.76 -20.25
N ASP A 41 34.14 -2.01 -20.51
CA ASP A 41 33.88 -2.67 -21.80
C ASP A 41 32.42 -3.14 -21.95
N THR A 42 31.73 -3.45 -20.85
CA THR A 42 30.32 -3.92 -20.88
C THR A 42 29.34 -2.79 -21.23
N VAL A 43 29.65 -1.56 -20.82
CA VAL A 43 28.81 -0.38 -21.07
C VAL A 43 28.93 0.12 -22.52
N ALA A 44 30.08 -0.08 -23.18
CA ALA A 44 30.28 0.35 -24.56
C ALA A 44 29.48 -0.48 -25.59
N VAL A 45 29.19 -1.75 -25.28
CA VAL A 45 28.49 -2.67 -26.19
C VAL A 45 26.97 -2.45 -26.15
N ALA A 46 26.39 -2.18 -24.98
CA ALA A 46 24.94 -1.97 -24.83
C ALA A 46 24.42 -0.68 -25.47
N VAL A 47 25.27 0.35 -25.60
CA VAL A 47 24.88 1.65 -26.19
C VAL A 47 24.81 1.59 -27.73
N ALA A 48 25.56 0.69 -28.37
CA ALA A 48 25.56 0.56 -29.83
C ALA A 48 24.32 -0.16 -30.38
N GLU A 49 23.76 -1.13 -29.66
CA GLU A 49 22.59 -1.91 -30.12
C GLU A 49 21.26 -1.15 -30.02
N SER A 50 21.18 -0.09 -29.19
CA SER A 50 19.95 0.71 -29.03
C SER A 50 19.71 1.76 -30.12
N LEU A 51 20.73 2.06 -30.96
CA LEU A 51 20.67 3.14 -31.96
C LEU A 51 20.16 2.69 -33.33
N ASP A 52 20.17 1.39 -33.64
CA ASP A 52 19.74 0.88 -34.96
C ASP A 52 18.24 0.60 -35.08
N ASN A 53 17.51 0.46 -33.96
CA ASN A 53 16.08 0.10 -33.96
C ASN A 53 15.10 1.29 -33.95
N ALA A 54 15.59 2.54 -33.96
CA ALA A 54 14.73 3.73 -33.87
C ALA A 54 14.48 4.43 -35.22
N ALA A 55 14.90 3.85 -36.34
CA ALA A 55 14.58 4.35 -37.67
C ALA A 55 13.48 3.48 -38.30
N VAL A 56 12.26 4.03 -38.41
CA VAL A 56 11.19 3.76 -39.40
C VAL A 56 9.81 3.83 -38.75
N THR A 57 9.22 5.02 -38.72
CA THR A 57 7.96 5.38 -39.42
C THR A 57 7.50 6.76 -38.94
N GLY A 58 7.17 7.63 -39.89
CA GLY A 58 6.79 9.03 -39.63
C GLY A 58 5.43 9.40 -40.22
N ALA A 59 5.08 10.66 -39.89
CA ALA A 59 4.11 11.56 -40.54
C ALA A 59 2.66 11.63 -40.00
N THR A 60 2.49 12.58 -39.07
CA THR A 60 1.53 13.72 -38.99
C THR A 60 0.93 14.19 -40.33
N GLU A 61 -0.15 14.97 -40.50
CA GLU A 61 -1.06 15.83 -39.70
C GLU A 61 -2.12 16.37 -40.70
N ASP A 62 -3.25 16.93 -40.25
CA ASP A 62 -3.85 18.12 -40.90
C ASP A 62 -4.84 18.89 -39.98
N ARG A 63 -4.45 20.14 -39.63
CA ARG A 63 -5.16 21.45 -39.63
C ARG A 63 -6.64 21.58 -39.18
N LYS A 64 -7.14 22.70 -38.61
CA LYS A 64 -6.66 23.96 -37.99
C LYS A 64 -7.91 24.78 -37.57
N ASP A 65 -7.72 25.79 -36.71
CA ASP A 65 -8.49 27.05 -36.54
C ASP A 65 -9.43 27.27 -35.32
N LEU A 66 -8.85 27.90 -34.28
CA LEU A 66 -9.18 29.21 -33.66
C LEU A 66 -10.65 29.63 -33.36
N VAL A 67 -10.98 29.78 -32.06
CA VAL A 67 -11.80 30.89 -31.50
C VAL A 67 -11.31 31.22 -30.07
N GLY A 68 -11.20 32.52 -29.74
CA GLY A 68 -10.72 33.07 -28.45
C GLY A 68 -11.70 32.95 -27.26
N PRO A 69 -11.31 33.43 -26.07
CA PRO A 69 -11.82 32.94 -24.79
C PRO A 69 -13.13 33.62 -24.37
N PRO A 70 -14.02 32.92 -23.64
CA PRO A 70 -15.03 33.59 -22.83
C PRO A 70 -14.57 33.72 -21.37
N GLU A 71 -14.57 34.96 -20.89
CA GLU A 71 -14.49 35.31 -19.47
C GLU A 71 -15.78 34.94 -18.73
N GLN A 72 -15.58 34.33 -17.56
CA GLN A 72 -16.31 34.48 -16.29
C GLN A 72 -17.84 34.24 -16.25
N ASN A 73 -18.20 33.09 -15.66
CA ASN A 73 -19.30 32.96 -14.69
C ASN A 73 -18.89 31.95 -13.60
N THR A 74 -18.84 32.42 -12.36
CA THR A 74 -18.58 31.74 -11.07
C THR A 74 -19.66 30.71 -10.68
N PRO A 75 -19.45 29.87 -9.64
CA PRO A 75 -18.24 29.23 -9.12
C PRO A 75 -18.32 27.68 -9.22
N ALA A 76 -17.19 27.00 -8.98
CA ALA A 76 -17.21 25.58 -8.63
C ALA A 76 -18.18 25.36 -7.46
N VAL A 77 -19.25 24.59 -7.68
CA VAL A 77 -20.22 24.24 -6.64
C VAL A 77 -19.62 23.13 -5.76
N ASP A 78 -18.74 23.56 -4.87
CA ASP A 78 -18.56 23.20 -3.46
C ASP A 78 -18.92 21.76 -3.01
N LEU A 79 -18.12 20.76 -3.41
CA LEU A 79 -18.15 19.40 -2.84
C LEU A 79 -17.76 19.42 -1.34
N ALA A 80 -16.90 20.36 -0.95
CA ALA A 80 -16.55 20.65 0.43
C ALA A 80 -17.67 21.34 1.25
N ALA A 81 -18.78 21.77 0.62
CA ALA A 81 -20.01 22.12 1.32
C ALA A 81 -20.88 20.93 1.65
N ARG A 82 -20.70 19.80 0.94
CA ARG A 82 -21.46 18.57 1.18
C ARG A 82 -20.96 17.79 2.41
N VAL A 83 -19.82 18.19 2.97
CA VAL A 83 -19.35 17.84 4.32
C VAL A 83 -20.15 18.58 5.42
N ARG A 84 -20.89 19.66 5.09
CA ARG A 84 -21.53 20.58 6.07
C ARG A 84 -22.94 20.11 6.45
N ASP A 85 -23.03 19.19 7.40
CA ASP A 85 -23.98 19.23 8.54
C ASP A 85 -23.78 18.00 9.46
N ALA A 86 -22.51 17.71 9.78
CA ALA A 86 -22.00 16.98 10.95
C ALA A 86 -22.95 16.08 11.78
N GLY A 87 -23.37 14.95 11.20
CA GLY A 87 -24.04 13.81 11.86
C GLY A 87 -23.64 12.44 11.26
N CYS A 88 -22.33 12.23 11.06
CA CYS A 88 -21.58 11.17 10.35
C CYS A 88 -22.28 10.00 9.60
N ASP A 89 -21.96 9.94 8.30
CA ASP A 89 -22.10 8.81 7.38
C ASP A 89 -20.76 8.57 6.64
N LEU A 90 -19.95 7.55 7.01
CA LEU A 90 -18.66 7.28 6.36
C LEU A 90 -18.71 6.15 5.34
N PRO A 91 -18.16 6.31 4.13
CA PRO A 91 -18.01 5.20 3.19
C PRO A 91 -17.07 4.13 3.78
N VAL A 92 -17.11 2.93 3.19
CA VAL A 92 -16.39 1.77 3.72
C VAL A 92 -14.91 2.07 3.86
N VAL A 93 -14.39 1.93 5.08
CA VAL A 93 -12.97 2.10 5.39
C VAL A 93 -12.20 0.95 4.76
N ALA A 94 -11.27 1.28 3.85
CA ALA A 94 -10.44 0.33 3.14
C ALA A 94 -9.32 -0.20 4.04
N ASP A 95 -8.63 0.69 4.75
CA ASP A 95 -7.52 0.31 5.62
C ASP A 95 -7.35 1.27 6.81
N MET A 96 -6.67 0.79 7.86
CA MET A 96 -6.47 1.51 9.10
C MET A 96 -5.12 1.23 9.74
N THR A 97 -4.57 2.25 10.39
CA THR A 97 -3.41 2.08 11.25
C THR A 97 -3.48 2.99 12.47
N ALA A 98 -2.90 2.56 13.58
CA ALA A 98 -2.88 3.32 14.82
C ALA A 98 -1.45 3.74 15.17
N LYS A 99 -1.29 5.02 15.53
CA LYS A 99 -0.03 5.56 16.03
C LYS A 99 -0.26 6.44 17.25
N GLY A 100 0.22 5.97 18.41
CA GLY A 100 -0.02 6.63 19.68
C GLY A 100 -1.51 6.64 20.04
N SER A 101 -2.12 7.83 20.15
CA SER A 101 -3.57 7.95 20.38
C SER A 101 -4.37 8.20 19.11
N LEU A 102 -3.73 8.35 17.97
CA LEU A 102 -4.39 8.63 16.71
C LEU A 102 -4.62 7.33 15.94
N LEU A 103 -5.84 7.17 15.47
CA LEU A 103 -6.23 6.16 14.50
C LEU A 103 -6.40 6.84 13.16
N TYR A 104 -5.68 6.37 12.16
CA TYR A 104 -5.78 6.78 10.77
C TYR A 104 -6.59 5.73 10.04
N ALA A 105 -7.55 6.17 9.24
CA ALA A 105 -8.37 5.30 8.41
C ALA A 105 -8.54 5.94 7.03
N VAL A 106 -8.33 5.16 5.97
CA VAL A 106 -8.59 5.59 4.60
C VAL A 106 -9.89 4.98 4.11
N TYR A 107 -10.62 5.74 3.32
CA TYR A 107 -11.90 5.35 2.76
C TYR A 107 -12.07 5.91 1.35
N ASP A 108 -13.10 5.46 0.64
CA ASP A 108 -13.46 5.99 -0.67
C ASP A 108 -13.91 7.47 -0.56
N GLY A 109 -12.99 8.39 -0.86
CA GLY A 109 -13.20 9.84 -0.73
C GLY A 109 -12.40 10.52 0.38
N GLY A 110 -11.45 9.85 1.05
CA GLY A 110 -10.40 10.53 1.79
C GLY A 110 -9.85 9.85 3.04
N LEU A 111 -9.40 10.68 3.98
CA LEU A 111 -8.70 10.29 5.21
C LEU A 111 -9.52 10.69 6.44
N LEU A 112 -9.68 9.76 7.36
CA LEU A 112 -10.17 9.99 8.71
C LEU A 112 -9.04 9.86 9.73
N ILE A 113 -8.93 10.84 10.62
CA ILE A 113 -8.03 10.79 11.77
C ILE A 113 -8.86 10.91 13.04
N TYR A 114 -8.93 9.84 13.83
CA TYR A 114 -9.67 9.79 15.10
C TYR A 114 -8.71 9.83 16.29
N ASP A 115 -8.94 10.73 17.24
CA ASP A 115 -8.20 10.76 18.50
C ASP A 115 -8.90 9.90 19.57
N LEU A 116 -8.30 8.78 19.92
CA LEU A 116 -8.83 7.83 20.90
C LEU A 116 -8.89 8.37 22.34
N LYS A 117 -8.24 9.50 22.64
CA LYS A 117 -8.29 10.17 23.94
C LYS A 117 -9.39 11.21 23.99
N THR A 118 -9.45 12.11 23.00
CA THR A 118 -10.46 13.18 23.00
C THR A 118 -11.81 12.70 22.49
N LYS A 119 -11.81 11.62 21.68
CA LYS A 119 -12.96 11.06 20.96
C LYS A 119 -13.49 11.96 19.84
N ASP A 120 -12.62 12.82 19.33
CA ASP A 120 -12.90 13.66 18.17
C ASP A 120 -12.24 13.05 16.92
N TYR A 121 -12.71 13.46 15.75
CA TYR A 121 -12.11 13.07 14.48
C TYR A 121 -12.00 14.27 13.53
N THR A 122 -11.05 14.16 12.59
CA THR A 122 -10.91 15.05 11.45
C THR A 122 -11.11 14.27 10.18
N LEU A 123 -11.82 14.85 9.21
CA LEU A 123 -11.97 14.32 7.86
C LEU A 123 -11.24 15.21 6.87
N THR A 124 -10.46 14.59 6.00
CA THR A 124 -9.76 15.25 4.91
C THR A 124 -10.19 14.61 3.61
N PRO A 125 -11.09 15.26 2.85
CA PRO A 125 -11.60 14.70 1.61
C PRO A 125 -10.51 14.68 0.53
N VAL A 126 -10.57 13.67 -0.32
CA VAL A 126 -9.72 13.51 -1.50
C VAL A 126 -10.63 13.14 -2.66
N GLU A 127 -10.31 13.61 -3.87
CA GLU A 127 -11.10 13.30 -5.06
C GLU A 127 -10.96 11.82 -5.47
N GLU A 128 -9.75 11.28 -5.30
CA GLU A 128 -9.42 9.90 -5.64
C GLU A 128 -9.45 8.99 -4.40
N PRO A 129 -9.77 7.68 -4.58
CA PRO A 129 -9.84 6.73 -3.49
C PRO A 129 -8.47 6.46 -2.87
N LEU A 130 -8.45 6.27 -1.56
CA LEU A 130 -7.29 5.81 -0.81
C LEU A 130 -7.54 4.38 -0.33
N ASN A 131 -6.58 3.49 -0.59
CA ASN A 131 -6.72 2.05 -0.40
C ASN A 131 -5.96 1.53 0.81
N VAL A 132 -4.78 2.08 1.11
CA VAL A 132 -3.84 1.49 2.08
C VAL A 132 -3.11 2.54 2.90
N LEU A 133 -2.77 2.20 4.14
CA LEU A 133 -1.96 3.00 5.06
C LEU A 133 -0.73 2.23 5.53
N VAL A 134 0.38 2.94 5.76
CA VAL A 134 1.54 2.36 6.46
C VAL A 134 2.27 3.39 7.30
N GLU A 135 2.82 2.94 8.42
CA GLU A 135 3.84 3.70 9.15
C GLU A 135 5.22 3.38 8.58
N HIS A 136 5.93 4.42 8.14
CA HIS A 136 7.29 4.30 7.62
C HIS A 136 8.15 5.43 8.18
N SER A 137 9.26 5.05 8.82
CA SER A 137 10.26 5.99 9.36
C SER A 137 9.67 7.06 10.29
N GLY A 138 8.62 6.74 11.05
CA GLY A 138 7.97 7.68 11.95
C GLY A 138 6.98 8.63 11.27
N GLU A 139 6.59 8.38 10.02
CA GLU A 139 5.53 9.10 9.29
C GLU A 139 4.45 8.12 8.82
N ILE A 140 3.25 8.61 8.53
CA ILE A 140 2.18 7.77 7.95
C ILE A 140 2.05 8.12 6.48
N TYR A 141 2.01 7.09 5.64
CA TYR A 141 1.76 7.21 4.21
C TYR A 141 0.42 6.58 3.86
N ALA A 142 -0.28 7.19 2.90
CA ALA A 142 -1.49 6.67 2.30
C ALA A 142 -1.26 6.44 0.81
N GLY A 143 -1.77 5.32 0.29
CA GLY A 143 -1.69 4.96 -1.12
C GLY A 143 -3.07 4.87 -1.76
N GLY A 144 -3.17 5.34 -2.99
CA GLY A 144 -4.30 5.17 -3.90
C GLY A 144 -3.79 5.33 -5.32
N ASP A 145 -4.38 6.22 -6.10
CA ASP A 145 -3.83 6.63 -7.41
C ASP A 145 -2.49 7.37 -7.28
N CYS A 146 -2.27 8.00 -6.14
CA CYS A 146 -1.04 8.69 -5.78
C CYS A 146 -0.53 8.22 -4.42
N LEU A 147 0.76 8.44 -4.17
CA LEU A 147 1.35 8.28 -2.85
C LEU A 147 1.25 9.60 -2.08
N TYR A 148 0.73 9.56 -0.86
CA TYR A 148 0.63 10.71 0.02
C TYR A 148 1.35 10.45 1.34
N ARG A 149 2.01 11.49 1.85
CA ARG A 149 2.49 11.57 3.22
C ARG A 149 1.48 12.37 4.05
N ILE A 150 1.09 11.84 5.21
CA ILE A 150 0.15 12.52 6.11
C ILE A 150 0.91 13.49 6.99
N ASP A 151 0.54 14.77 6.95
CA ASP A 151 1.12 15.85 7.76
C ASP A 151 0.03 16.58 8.55
N GLY A 152 -0.04 16.30 9.85
CA GLY A 152 -1.16 16.73 10.70
C GLY A 152 -2.45 16.08 10.24
N ALA A 153 -3.36 16.88 9.68
CA ALA A 153 -4.59 16.41 9.03
C ALA A 153 -4.53 16.49 7.50
N GLY A 154 -3.44 16.99 6.92
CA GLY A 154 -3.28 17.14 5.47
C GLY A 154 -2.67 15.91 4.81
N LEU A 155 -2.88 15.80 3.50
CA LEU A 155 -2.22 14.85 2.62
C LEU A 155 -1.27 15.62 1.70
N VAL A 156 0.02 15.30 1.77
CA VAL A 156 1.07 15.89 0.95
C VAL A 156 1.46 14.87 -0.12
N PRO A 157 1.23 15.13 -1.42
CA PRO A 157 1.60 14.20 -2.47
C PRO A 157 3.12 14.04 -2.52
N GLU A 158 3.57 12.81 -2.68
CA GLU A 158 4.97 12.47 -2.90
C GLU A 158 5.25 12.37 -4.40
N GLU A 159 6.34 12.97 -4.86
CA GLU A 159 6.79 12.83 -6.25
C GLU A 159 7.28 11.40 -6.49
N ALA A 160 6.43 10.58 -7.11
CA ALA A 160 6.72 9.21 -7.49
C ALA A 160 5.90 8.85 -8.74
N GLU A 161 6.58 8.45 -9.81
CA GLU A 161 5.95 8.01 -11.05
C GLU A 161 6.00 6.48 -11.13
N PHE A 162 4.86 5.83 -10.90
CA PHE A 162 4.66 4.39 -11.06
C PHE A 162 3.36 4.14 -11.82
N SER A 163 3.22 2.94 -12.38
CA SER A 163 1.99 2.48 -13.02
C SER A 163 1.10 1.73 -12.03
N GLY A 164 -0.21 1.82 -12.25
CA GLY A 164 -1.22 1.15 -11.44
C GLY A 164 -1.56 1.87 -10.13
N ASN A 165 -2.64 1.39 -9.49
CA ASN A 165 -3.13 1.94 -8.24
C ASN A 165 -2.39 1.28 -7.08
N ILE A 166 -2.02 2.04 -6.05
CA ILE A 166 -1.38 1.49 -4.87
C ILE A 166 -2.40 0.69 -4.07
N ASN A 167 -2.11 -0.60 -3.89
CA ASN A 167 -2.92 -1.54 -3.12
C ASN A 167 -2.21 -1.96 -1.83
N ALA A 168 -0.88 -1.92 -1.80
CA ALA A 168 -0.10 -2.37 -0.67
C ALA A 168 1.08 -1.43 -0.40
N LEU A 169 1.33 -1.14 0.87
CA LEU A 169 2.50 -0.40 1.33
C LEU A 169 3.18 -1.17 2.45
N ALA A 170 4.51 -1.19 2.46
CA ALA A 170 5.28 -1.78 3.54
C ALA A 170 6.60 -1.06 3.78
N SER A 171 7.04 -1.02 5.03
CA SER A 171 8.39 -0.60 5.37
C SER A 171 9.38 -1.75 5.16
N PHE A 172 10.46 -1.53 4.41
CA PHE A 172 11.55 -2.49 4.30
C PHE A 172 12.91 -1.79 4.40
N GLY A 173 13.51 -1.84 5.59
CA GLY A 173 14.71 -1.06 5.89
C GLY A 173 14.49 0.43 5.61
N PRO A 174 15.35 1.09 4.81
CA PRO A 174 15.22 2.50 4.46
C PRO A 174 14.24 2.76 3.30
N SER A 175 13.62 1.72 2.74
CA SER A 175 12.75 1.82 1.58
C SER A 175 11.29 1.73 1.99
N LEU A 176 10.47 2.60 1.42
CA LEU A 176 9.03 2.41 1.35
C LEU A 176 8.72 1.55 0.13
N MET A 177 8.18 0.36 0.38
CA MET A 177 7.76 -0.57 -0.65
C MET A 177 6.35 -0.23 -1.07
N ILE A 178 6.13 -0.16 -2.38
CA ILE A 178 4.88 0.27 -3.01
C ILE A 178 4.44 -0.83 -3.96
N GLY A 179 3.42 -1.57 -3.56
CA GLY A 179 2.75 -2.57 -4.39
C GLY A 179 1.56 -1.95 -5.09
N THR A 180 1.52 -2.06 -6.41
CA THR A 180 0.44 -1.55 -7.25
C THR A 180 -0.23 -2.68 -8.03
N THR A 181 -1.31 -2.34 -8.75
CA THR A 181 -1.94 -3.24 -9.72
C THR A 181 -1.05 -3.63 -10.90
N ASP A 182 0.12 -3.00 -11.07
CA ASP A 182 1.01 -3.22 -12.23
C ASP A 182 2.48 -3.48 -11.83
N GLY A 183 2.81 -3.48 -10.54
CA GLY A 183 4.16 -3.82 -10.12
C GLY A 183 4.49 -3.60 -8.65
N LEU A 184 5.76 -3.84 -8.34
CA LEU A 184 6.37 -3.56 -7.06
C LEU A 184 7.48 -2.54 -7.23
N PHE A 185 7.40 -1.44 -6.50
CA PHE A 185 8.36 -0.34 -6.51
C PHE A 185 8.95 -0.13 -5.12
N ALA A 186 10.15 0.42 -5.06
CA ALA A 186 10.81 0.84 -3.83
C ALA A 186 11.19 2.30 -3.93
N LYS A 187 10.66 3.12 -3.01
CA LYS A 187 11.03 4.53 -2.84
C LYS A 187 12.02 4.66 -1.70
N ASN A 188 13.18 5.25 -1.97
CA ASN A 188 14.19 5.57 -0.96
C ASN A 188 14.91 6.88 -1.31
N ILE A 189 15.99 7.20 -0.59
CA ILE A 189 16.77 8.44 -0.81
C ILE A 189 17.39 8.56 -2.21
N LEU A 190 17.59 7.45 -2.92
CA LEU A 190 18.13 7.44 -4.27
C LEU A 190 17.04 7.66 -5.33
N GLY A 191 15.77 7.65 -4.93
CA GLY A 191 14.61 7.80 -5.81
C GLY A 191 13.70 6.57 -5.78
N LEU A 192 12.92 6.44 -6.84
CA LEU A 192 11.99 5.34 -7.07
C LEU A 192 12.64 4.29 -7.99
N ILE A 193 12.55 3.02 -7.61
CA ILE A 193 13.10 1.90 -8.38
C ILE A 193 11.97 0.88 -8.58
N ALA A 194 11.72 0.48 -9.83
CA ALA A 194 10.87 -0.66 -10.14
C ALA A 194 11.62 -1.97 -9.84
N LEU A 195 10.98 -2.86 -9.09
CA LEU A 195 11.53 -4.16 -8.70
C LEU A 195 10.83 -5.33 -9.40
N MET A 196 9.53 -5.18 -9.67
CA MET A 196 8.73 -6.12 -10.45
C MET A 196 7.75 -5.30 -11.31
N GLU A 197 7.56 -5.70 -12.57
CA GLU A 197 6.61 -5.10 -13.51
C GLU A 197 5.61 -6.18 -13.94
N GLU A 198 4.39 -5.76 -14.33
CA GLU A 198 3.29 -6.63 -14.76
C GLU A 198 2.86 -7.65 -13.68
N VAL A 199 2.90 -7.23 -12.41
CA VAL A 199 2.45 -8.04 -11.27
C VAL A 199 1.47 -7.26 -10.42
N ASP A 200 0.26 -7.80 -10.27
CA ASP A 200 -0.76 -7.24 -9.39
C ASP A 200 -0.43 -7.56 -7.93
N VAL A 201 0.17 -6.60 -7.23
CA VAL A 201 0.58 -6.72 -5.84
C VAL A 201 -0.59 -6.34 -4.95
N SER A 202 -1.09 -7.32 -4.19
CA SER A 202 -2.26 -7.17 -3.33
C SER A 202 -1.90 -6.96 -1.86
N ALA A 203 -0.76 -7.48 -1.41
CA ALA A 203 -0.34 -7.39 -0.02
C ALA A 203 1.18 -7.41 0.12
N LEU A 204 1.70 -6.68 1.10
CA LEU A 204 3.13 -6.61 1.41
C LEU A 204 3.34 -6.73 2.92
N VAL A 205 4.34 -7.51 3.32
CA VAL A 205 4.83 -7.49 4.71
C VAL A 205 6.31 -7.82 4.75
N SER A 206 7.06 -7.12 5.59
CA SER A 206 8.48 -7.39 5.81
C SER A 206 8.71 -8.24 7.06
N ASP A 207 9.76 -9.04 7.01
CA ASP A 207 10.42 -9.65 8.16
C ASP A 207 11.86 -9.12 8.28
N GLU A 208 12.64 -9.63 9.24
CA GLU A 208 14.03 -9.18 9.47
C GLU A 208 14.98 -9.43 8.28
N THR A 209 14.62 -10.35 7.39
CA THR A 209 15.47 -10.90 6.33
C THR A 209 14.90 -10.65 4.92
N GLY A 210 13.78 -9.94 4.80
CA GLY A 210 13.26 -9.50 3.51
C GLY A 210 11.76 -9.25 3.47
N LEU A 211 11.22 -9.21 2.24
CA LEU A 211 9.85 -8.79 1.96
C LEU A 211 9.04 -9.94 1.35
N TRP A 212 7.91 -10.24 1.97
CA TRP A 212 6.87 -11.09 1.40
C TRP A 212 5.93 -10.24 0.54
N VAL A 213 5.63 -10.76 -0.65
CA VAL A 213 4.82 -10.08 -1.66
C VAL A 213 3.68 -11.02 -2.06
N GLY A 214 2.49 -10.69 -1.61
CA GLY A 214 1.24 -11.32 -2.02
C GLY A 214 0.76 -10.70 -3.32
N THR A 215 0.18 -11.53 -4.18
CA THR A 215 -0.33 -11.09 -5.48
C THR A 215 -1.75 -11.59 -5.71
N ASP A 216 -2.44 -10.91 -6.61
CA ASP A 216 -3.70 -11.39 -7.17
C ASP A 216 -3.44 -12.21 -8.45
N GLY A 217 -3.48 -13.53 -8.33
CA GLY A 217 -3.36 -14.49 -9.43
C GLY A 217 -1.95 -15.05 -9.69
N GLN A 218 -0.90 -14.57 -9.03
CA GLN A 218 0.47 -15.07 -9.23
C GLN A 218 1.10 -15.74 -7.99
N GLY A 219 0.36 -15.80 -6.88
CA GLY A 219 0.81 -16.41 -5.64
C GLY A 219 1.61 -15.51 -4.70
N LEU A 220 2.50 -16.15 -3.93
CA LEU A 220 3.38 -15.49 -2.97
C LEU A 220 4.84 -15.49 -3.45
N PHE A 221 5.46 -14.31 -3.42
CA PHE A 221 6.88 -14.11 -3.68
C PHE A 221 7.60 -13.71 -2.41
N ARG A 222 8.92 -13.97 -2.39
CA ARG A 222 9.80 -13.51 -1.32
C ARG A 222 11.02 -12.85 -1.91
N TRP A 223 11.24 -11.60 -1.55
CA TRP A 223 12.42 -10.84 -1.92
C TRP A 223 13.39 -10.77 -0.74
N ASN A 224 14.66 -11.06 -0.96
CA ASN A 224 15.69 -11.00 0.09
C ASN A 224 16.55 -9.73 0.03
N GLY A 225 16.14 -8.72 -0.75
CA GLY A 225 16.92 -7.50 -1.03
C GLY A 225 17.75 -7.57 -2.31
N GLU A 226 18.03 -8.77 -2.82
CA GLU A 226 18.81 -8.96 -4.06
C GLU A 226 18.02 -9.72 -5.12
N ASN A 227 17.38 -10.82 -4.73
CA ASN A 227 16.73 -11.76 -5.62
C ASN A 227 15.30 -12.04 -5.15
N PHE A 228 14.40 -12.15 -6.11
CA PHE A 228 13.06 -12.69 -5.88
C PHE A 228 13.11 -14.21 -5.97
N ASN A 229 12.78 -14.86 -4.86
CA ASN A 229 12.41 -16.26 -4.87
C ASN A 229 10.91 -16.33 -5.13
N LYS A 230 10.55 -16.63 -6.38
CA LYS A 230 9.20 -17.06 -6.71
C LYS A 230 8.98 -18.40 -6.00
N ARG A 231 7.85 -18.56 -5.29
CA ARG A 231 7.29 -19.83 -4.80
C ARG A 231 7.86 -20.39 -3.48
N TYR A 232 7.29 -19.97 -2.36
CA TYR A 232 7.28 -20.78 -1.13
C TYR A 232 6.14 -21.79 -1.16
N LEU A 233 6.17 -22.74 -2.11
CA LEU A 233 5.07 -23.68 -2.35
C LEU A 233 5.61 -25.09 -2.58
N SER A 234 5.73 -25.89 -1.51
CA SER A 234 6.35 -27.20 -1.64
C SER A 234 5.52 -28.23 -2.41
N ARG A 235 4.23 -28.03 -2.76
CA ARG A 235 3.49 -29.10 -3.46
C ARG A 235 2.26 -28.79 -4.30
N ASP A 236 1.52 -27.71 -4.07
CA ASP A 236 0.33 -27.43 -4.90
C ASP A 236 0.34 -26.03 -5.50
N LYS A 237 0.04 -25.97 -6.80
CA LYS A 237 0.12 -24.75 -7.60
C LYS A 237 -1.08 -23.82 -7.44
N SER A 238 -2.09 -24.20 -6.65
CA SER A 238 -3.38 -23.49 -6.56
C SER A 238 -3.72 -22.97 -5.16
N LEU A 239 -2.89 -23.22 -4.15
CA LEU A 239 -3.28 -22.96 -2.74
C LEU A 239 -3.24 -21.47 -2.36
N PHE A 240 -2.55 -20.63 -3.14
CA PHE A 240 -2.29 -19.24 -2.76
C PHE A 240 -2.41 -18.27 -3.93
N ASP A 241 -3.09 -18.65 -5.01
CA ASP A 241 -3.11 -17.84 -6.24
C ASP A 241 -3.60 -16.42 -5.97
N HIS A 242 -4.57 -16.26 -5.06
CA HIS A 242 -5.13 -14.98 -4.65
C HIS A 242 -4.80 -14.70 -3.17
N VAL A 243 -3.71 -13.96 -2.95
CA VAL A 243 -3.34 -13.49 -1.61
C VAL A 243 -4.09 -12.19 -1.33
N THR A 244 -4.77 -12.09 -0.19
CA THR A 244 -5.56 -10.91 0.18
C THR A 244 -4.98 -10.13 1.34
N ALA A 245 -4.31 -10.81 2.25
CA ALA A 245 -3.74 -10.20 3.44
C ALA A 245 -2.45 -10.92 3.84
N LEU A 246 -1.48 -10.14 4.31
CA LEU A 246 -0.25 -10.65 4.89
C LEU A 246 0.03 -9.95 6.22
N ALA A 247 0.45 -10.73 7.20
CA ALA A 247 1.00 -10.21 8.44
C ALA A 247 2.16 -11.10 8.89
N PHE A 248 3.16 -10.51 9.54
CA PHE A 248 4.31 -11.25 10.04
C PHE A 248 4.59 -10.83 11.47
N ASN A 249 4.66 -11.80 12.38
CA ASN A 249 5.12 -11.56 13.75
C ASN A 249 5.57 -12.87 14.40
N HIS A 250 6.48 -12.78 15.37
CA HIS A 250 7.01 -13.91 16.14
C HIS A 250 7.47 -15.08 15.25
N ASP A 251 8.18 -14.80 14.16
CA ASP A 251 8.66 -15.78 13.17
C ASP A 251 7.55 -16.54 12.42
N HIS A 252 6.30 -16.08 12.51
CA HIS A 252 5.17 -16.63 11.78
C HIS A 252 4.70 -15.65 10.71
N LEU A 253 4.57 -16.16 9.50
CA LEU A 253 3.85 -15.48 8.42
C LEU A 253 2.40 -15.96 8.43
N TYR A 254 1.49 -15.01 8.53
CA TYR A 254 0.06 -15.21 8.39
C TYR A 254 -0.36 -14.72 7.01
N LEU A 255 -1.04 -15.58 6.26
CA LEU A 255 -1.42 -15.36 4.88
C LEU A 255 -2.91 -15.66 4.72
N GLY A 256 -3.66 -14.62 4.37
CA GLY A 256 -5.07 -14.71 4.00
C GLY A 256 -5.23 -14.89 2.49
N THR A 257 -6.17 -15.74 2.10
CA THR A 257 -6.59 -15.92 0.70
C THR A 257 -8.11 -15.88 0.58
N PHE A 258 -8.63 -16.10 -0.63
CA PHE A 258 -10.05 -16.35 -0.87
C PHE A 258 -10.54 -17.68 -0.28
N ASP A 259 -9.64 -18.61 0.01
CA ASP A 259 -9.93 -20.00 0.37
C ASP A 259 -9.55 -20.38 1.80
N GLY A 260 -8.97 -19.45 2.57
CA GLY A 260 -8.70 -19.64 3.99
C GLY A 260 -7.51 -18.85 4.52
N LEU A 261 -7.11 -19.21 5.74
CA LEU A 261 -5.95 -18.67 6.43
C LEU A 261 -4.82 -19.71 6.42
N TYR A 262 -3.62 -19.26 6.13
CA TYR A 262 -2.42 -20.08 6.14
C TYR A 262 -1.39 -19.47 7.09
N VAL A 263 -0.75 -20.32 7.89
CA VAL A 263 0.29 -19.93 8.84
C VAL A 263 1.56 -20.68 8.50
N TYR A 264 2.67 -19.94 8.32
CA TYR A 264 3.99 -20.49 8.05
C TYR A 264 4.94 -20.20 9.20
N ASP A 265 5.51 -21.24 9.78
CA ASP A 265 6.42 -21.18 10.94
C ASP A 265 7.92 -21.12 10.57
N GLY A 266 8.23 -20.92 9.29
CA GLY A 266 9.60 -20.98 8.77
C GLY A 266 10.01 -22.34 8.20
N GLY A 267 9.22 -23.40 8.42
CA GLY A 267 9.47 -24.73 7.85
C GLY A 267 8.24 -25.47 7.34
N SER A 268 7.06 -25.19 7.88
CA SER A 268 5.81 -25.88 7.59
C SER A 268 4.63 -24.91 7.45
N TRP A 269 3.66 -25.31 6.64
CA TRP A 269 2.41 -24.58 6.46
C TRP A 269 1.30 -25.28 7.23
N LYS A 270 0.54 -24.49 7.99
CA LYS A 270 -0.75 -24.88 8.57
C LYS A 270 -1.86 -24.16 7.81
N THR A 271 -2.88 -24.91 7.41
CA THR A 271 -4.08 -24.36 6.78
C THR A 271 -5.21 -24.36 7.80
N LEU A 272 -5.93 -23.25 7.87
CA LEU A 272 -7.07 -23.03 8.74
C LEU A 272 -8.25 -22.60 7.87
N THR A 273 -9.32 -23.37 7.95
CA THR A 273 -10.52 -23.23 7.12
C THR A 273 -11.77 -23.04 7.99
N ILE A 274 -12.95 -23.05 7.36
CA ILE A 274 -14.23 -23.01 8.07
C ILE A 274 -14.35 -24.18 9.06
N ASP A 275 -13.83 -25.35 8.72
CA ASP A 275 -13.87 -26.54 9.57
C ASP A 275 -13.02 -26.37 10.87
N ASP A 276 -12.07 -25.44 10.86
CA ASP A 276 -11.20 -25.09 11.99
C ASP A 276 -11.74 -23.91 12.83
N GLY A 277 -12.88 -23.34 12.44
CA GLY A 277 -13.53 -22.23 13.14
C GLY A 277 -13.35 -20.85 12.50
N LEU A 278 -12.82 -20.77 11.27
CA LEU A 278 -12.83 -19.53 10.49
C LEU A 278 -14.29 -19.20 10.07
N PRO A 279 -14.79 -17.96 10.21
CA PRO A 279 -16.19 -17.66 9.91
C PRO A 279 -16.55 -17.89 8.44
N CYS A 280 -15.67 -17.49 7.52
CA CYS A 280 -15.74 -17.82 6.10
C CYS A 280 -14.33 -17.95 5.49
N ALA A 281 -14.23 -18.55 4.31
CA ALA A 281 -12.95 -18.79 3.66
C ALA A 281 -12.22 -17.50 3.23
N TYR A 282 -12.96 -16.47 2.83
CA TYR A 282 -12.38 -15.20 2.40
C TYR A 282 -11.83 -14.43 3.59
N VAL A 283 -10.50 -14.33 3.68
CA VAL A 283 -9.81 -13.50 4.68
C VAL A 283 -9.61 -12.11 4.09
N SER A 284 -10.12 -11.08 4.75
CA SER A 284 -10.04 -9.68 4.28
C SER A 284 -8.89 -8.92 4.91
N SER A 285 -8.55 -9.22 6.17
CA SER A 285 -7.49 -8.52 6.89
C SER A 285 -6.90 -9.37 8.01
N ILE A 286 -5.64 -9.12 8.33
CA ILE A 286 -4.93 -9.79 9.42
C ILE A 286 -4.13 -8.74 10.18
N ASP A 287 -4.35 -8.66 11.50
CA ASP A 287 -3.47 -7.92 12.39
C ASP A 287 -2.72 -8.89 13.30
N ALA A 288 -1.40 -8.94 13.14
CA ALA A 288 -0.49 -9.72 13.97
C ALA A 288 0.44 -8.84 14.82
N SER A 289 0.13 -7.56 15.03
CA SER A 289 0.99 -6.60 15.76
C SER A 289 1.18 -6.95 17.24
N GLU A 290 0.23 -7.66 17.83
CA GLU A 290 0.23 -8.10 19.23
C GLU A 290 0.43 -9.63 19.33
N TRP A 291 0.43 -10.18 20.55
CA TRP A 291 0.53 -11.63 20.77
C TRP A 291 -0.67 -12.41 20.22
N VAL A 292 -1.86 -11.80 20.27
CA VAL A 292 -3.07 -12.38 19.71
C VAL A 292 -3.23 -11.84 18.30
N VAL A 293 -3.35 -12.75 17.33
CA VAL A 293 -3.58 -12.37 15.94
C VAL A 293 -5.07 -12.25 15.70
N TYR A 294 -5.50 -11.18 15.05
CA TYR A 294 -6.90 -10.97 14.68
C TYR A 294 -7.07 -11.14 13.19
N ILE A 295 -8.08 -11.91 12.79
CA ILE A 295 -8.35 -12.25 11.41
C ILE A 295 -9.77 -11.79 11.07
N GLY A 296 -9.83 -10.77 10.22
CA GLY A 296 -11.05 -10.27 9.61
C GLY A 296 -11.43 -11.14 8.42
N THR A 297 -12.72 -11.45 8.33
CA THR A 297 -13.32 -12.16 7.21
C THR A 297 -14.61 -11.44 6.80
N THR A 298 -15.17 -11.77 5.64
CA THR A 298 -16.43 -11.18 5.19
C THR A 298 -17.65 -11.62 6.01
N GLU A 299 -17.51 -12.62 6.89
CA GLU A 299 -18.60 -13.11 7.76
C GLU A 299 -18.27 -13.05 9.26
N GLY A 300 -17.13 -12.49 9.66
CA GLY A 300 -16.80 -12.35 11.07
C GLY A 300 -15.35 -12.02 11.39
N LEU A 301 -15.12 -11.66 12.66
CA LEU A 301 -13.79 -11.49 13.26
C LEU A 301 -13.47 -12.64 14.22
N VAL A 302 -12.32 -13.29 14.03
CA VAL A 302 -11.77 -14.29 14.96
C VAL A 302 -10.41 -13.84 15.51
N SER A 303 -10.10 -14.26 16.73
CA SER A 303 -8.75 -14.21 17.28
C SER A 303 -8.10 -15.58 17.14
N TYR A 304 -6.83 -15.60 16.74
CA TYR A 304 -5.98 -16.78 16.69
C TYR A 304 -4.92 -16.71 17.78
N HIS A 305 -4.93 -17.70 18.68
CA HIS A 305 -3.89 -17.87 19.69
C HIS A 305 -3.88 -19.34 20.14
N ASN A 306 -2.71 -19.86 20.52
CA ASN A 306 -2.56 -21.26 20.93
C ASN A 306 -3.18 -22.25 19.93
N GLU A 307 -3.01 -21.99 18.64
CA GLU A 307 -3.51 -22.83 17.56
C GLU A 307 -5.03 -22.94 17.41
N GLU A 308 -5.80 -22.11 18.14
CA GLU A 308 -7.26 -22.10 18.11
C GLU A 308 -7.80 -20.79 17.54
N LEU A 309 -8.85 -20.90 16.72
CA LEU A 309 -9.66 -19.77 16.27
C LEU A 309 -10.84 -19.57 17.21
N VAL A 310 -10.95 -18.36 17.76
CA VAL A 310 -12.02 -18.01 18.70
C VAL A 310 -12.77 -16.78 18.18
N PRO A 311 -14.09 -16.87 17.95
CA PRO A 311 -14.90 -15.71 17.55
C PRO A 311 -14.81 -14.55 18.54
N VAL A 312 -14.51 -13.35 18.03
CA VAL A 312 -14.45 -12.15 18.86
C VAL A 312 -15.86 -11.73 19.21
N LYS A 313 -16.25 -11.87 20.48
CA LYS A 313 -17.61 -11.55 20.94
C LYS A 313 -18.07 -10.15 20.49
N LYS A 314 -19.26 -10.10 19.86
CA LYS A 314 -19.92 -8.93 19.21
C LYS A 314 -19.36 -8.50 17.85
N LEU A 315 -18.26 -9.11 17.40
CA LEU A 315 -17.66 -8.88 16.08
C LEU A 315 -17.56 -10.16 15.24
N GLY A 316 -17.86 -11.32 15.83
CA GLY A 316 -17.71 -12.64 15.20
C GLY A 316 -18.70 -12.94 14.07
N ASP A 317 -19.68 -12.08 13.83
CA ASP A 317 -20.70 -12.15 12.78
C ASP A 317 -20.72 -10.88 11.90
N LYS A 318 -19.72 -10.02 12.03
CA LYS A 318 -19.61 -8.76 11.30
C LYS A 318 -18.72 -8.92 10.08
N MET A 319 -19.12 -8.35 8.94
CA MET A 319 -18.30 -8.29 7.74
C MET A 319 -17.14 -7.32 7.97
N ILE A 320 -15.94 -7.87 8.20
CA ILE A 320 -14.74 -7.10 8.48
C ILE A 320 -14.05 -6.75 7.18
N VAL A 321 -13.66 -5.50 7.03
CA VAL A 321 -12.85 -5.01 5.90
C VAL A 321 -11.40 -4.92 6.35
N SER A 322 -11.15 -4.12 7.41
CA SER A 322 -9.83 -3.98 8.02
C SER A 322 -9.93 -4.12 9.54
N VAL A 323 -8.88 -4.65 10.16
CA VAL A 323 -8.77 -4.80 11.62
C VAL A 323 -7.43 -4.25 12.09
N CYS A 324 -7.45 -3.50 13.20
CA CYS A 324 -6.28 -2.98 13.86
C CYS A 324 -6.36 -3.24 15.37
N ALA A 325 -5.31 -3.81 15.96
CA ALA A 325 -5.13 -4.04 17.38
C ALA A 325 -4.21 -2.98 17.98
N THR A 326 -4.55 -2.50 19.17
CA THR A 326 -3.69 -1.59 19.94
C THR A 326 -3.79 -1.89 21.43
N GLY A 327 -2.82 -2.65 21.94
CA GLY A 327 -2.81 -3.18 23.30
C GLY A 327 -4.02 -4.08 23.57
N ARG A 328 -4.99 -3.58 24.35
CA ARG A 328 -6.21 -4.34 24.71
C ARG A 328 -7.44 -3.96 23.89
N ARG A 329 -7.26 -3.10 22.89
CA ARG A 329 -8.32 -2.59 22.03
C ARG A 329 -8.24 -3.25 20.67
N ILE A 330 -9.40 -3.53 20.10
CA ILE A 330 -9.57 -4.01 18.74
C ILE A 330 -10.43 -2.98 18.04
N ILE A 331 -9.96 -2.50 16.90
CA ILE A 331 -10.67 -1.56 16.05
C ILE A 331 -10.95 -2.32 14.76
N ALA A 332 -12.22 -2.39 14.38
CA ALA A 332 -12.68 -3.09 13.19
C ALA A 332 -13.42 -2.12 12.28
N ALA A 333 -12.92 -1.97 11.05
CA ALA A 333 -13.67 -1.38 9.96
C ALA A 333 -14.62 -2.46 9.43
N THR A 334 -15.90 -2.16 9.45
CA THR A 334 -16.94 -3.08 8.98
C THR A 334 -17.63 -2.50 7.76
N ALA A 335 -18.08 -3.36 6.86
CA ALA A 335 -18.77 -2.92 5.65
C ALA A 335 -20.12 -2.24 5.94
N LEU A 336 -20.80 -2.62 7.03
CA LEU A 336 -22.20 -2.26 7.30
C LEU A 336 -22.47 -1.62 8.66
N ASP A 337 -21.50 -1.61 9.58
CA ASP A 337 -21.68 -1.07 10.95
C ASP A 337 -20.62 0.00 11.27
N GLY A 338 -19.90 0.46 10.24
CA GLY A 338 -18.87 1.49 10.35
C GLY A 338 -17.63 1.03 11.09
N LEU A 339 -17.02 1.96 11.79
CA LEU A 339 -15.78 1.77 12.53
C LEU A 339 -16.07 1.43 13.99
N ILE A 340 -15.80 0.19 14.40
CA ILE A 340 -16.14 -0.31 15.73
C ILE A 340 -14.89 -0.45 16.60
N LEU A 341 -14.89 0.17 17.78
CA LEU A 341 -13.91 -0.06 18.83
C LEU A 341 -14.46 -1.04 19.87
N LYS A 342 -13.72 -2.12 20.09
CA LYS A 342 -13.92 -3.06 21.20
C LYS A 342 -12.79 -2.92 22.22
N SER A 343 -13.17 -2.74 23.48
CA SER A 343 -12.25 -2.68 24.62
C SER A 343 -12.82 -3.52 25.77
N GLY A 344 -12.29 -4.73 25.96
CA GLY A 344 -12.88 -5.73 26.85
C GLY A 344 -14.34 -6.04 26.49
N PRO A 345 -15.33 -5.91 27.40
CA PRO A 345 -16.74 -6.17 27.10
C PRO A 345 -17.44 -5.00 26.37
N ALA A 346 -16.85 -3.80 26.41
CA ALA A 346 -17.40 -2.60 25.79
C ALA A 346 -17.18 -2.63 24.28
N VAL A 347 -18.20 -2.20 23.54
CA VAL A 347 -18.17 -2.04 22.09
C VAL A 347 -18.81 -0.68 21.80
N THR A 348 -18.11 0.13 21.01
CA THR A 348 -18.49 1.51 20.69
C THR A 348 -18.28 1.71 19.20
N THR A 349 -19.28 2.23 18.50
CA THR A 349 -19.10 2.73 17.14
C THR A 349 -18.37 4.07 17.21
N LEU A 350 -17.17 4.14 16.63
CA LEU A 350 -16.36 5.36 16.54
C LEU A 350 -16.86 6.24 15.40
N ALA A 351 -17.33 5.63 14.32
CA ALA A 351 -17.96 6.31 13.21
C ALA A 351 -18.94 5.38 12.50
N GLU A 352 -20.13 5.89 12.18
CA GLU A 352 -21.20 5.13 11.55
C GLU A 352 -20.93 4.96 10.03
N PRO A 353 -21.43 3.87 9.42
CA PRO A 353 -21.28 3.60 7.99
C PRO A 353 -22.19 4.53 7.17
N TRP A 354 -21.85 4.73 5.91
CA TRP A 354 -22.63 5.55 4.99
C TRP A 354 -23.98 4.88 4.68
N GLN A 355 -25.08 5.53 5.05
CA GLN A 355 -26.42 5.05 4.71
C GLN A 355 -27.01 5.83 3.53
N GLU A 356 -27.14 5.16 2.38
CA GLU A 356 -27.76 5.71 1.18
C GLU A 356 -29.25 6.12 1.38
N LYS A 357 -29.90 5.57 2.41
CA LYS A 357 -31.35 5.71 2.68
C LYS A 357 -31.80 7.07 3.24
N ASP A 358 -30.89 7.94 3.67
CA ASP A 358 -31.28 9.24 4.24
C ASP A 358 -31.59 10.33 3.19
N HIS A 359 -31.48 10.01 1.90
CA HIS A 359 -31.78 10.95 0.81
C HIS A 359 -33.13 10.76 0.10
N GLU A 360 -33.86 9.64 0.29
CA GLU A 360 -35.20 9.48 -0.33
C GLU A 360 -36.29 10.36 0.34
N LEU A 361 -36.03 10.91 1.54
CA LEU A 361 -36.97 11.79 2.26
C LEU A 361 -36.76 13.29 1.99
N ALA A 362 -35.67 13.69 1.33
CA ALA A 362 -35.40 15.10 1.00
C ALA A 362 -35.86 15.49 -0.42
N ALA A 363 -36.23 14.54 -1.28
CA ALA A 363 -36.63 14.80 -2.66
C ALA A 363 -38.16 14.94 -2.89
N THR A 364 -38.99 14.96 -1.83
CA THR A 364 -40.47 15.12 -1.96
C THR A 364 -41.02 16.40 -1.31
N VAL A 365 -40.20 17.41 -1.09
CA VAL A 365 -40.69 18.77 -0.80
C VAL A 365 -39.87 19.79 -1.59
N GLN A 366 -40.22 19.96 -2.86
CA GLN A 366 -40.39 21.28 -3.49
C GLN A 366 -41.14 21.18 -4.81
#